data_AF-A0A1F7FMS2-F1
#
_entry.id   AF-A0A1F7FMS2-F1
#
_cell.length_a   1.000
_cell.length_b   1.000
_cell.length_c   1.000
_cell.angle_alpha   90.00
_cell.angle_beta   90.00
_cell.angle_gamma   90.00
#
_symmetry.space_group_name_H-M   'P 1'
#
loop_
_entity.id
_entity.type
_entity.pdbx_description
1 polymer ?
#
loop_
_entity_poly.entity_id
_entity_poly.type
_entity_poly.pdbx_seq_one_letter_code
_entity_poly.pdbx_strand_id
1 'polypeptide(L)'
;MFVYLWQLAGNVVKFDKIETSHFSMQNPDSEILLISIDAEPAGNLLNLRSFGNRFAPLGLYCLAATAPCRIATLVGSDTAQFYDSLSIFGKVRAIIVQFNHPAAPEMSARLISRLRQQFPAAKIGASRQQQTHTELFDFAISGTGKTAILRILRGETPLGNFDQPTDESFSILDIPEEPLTDGDYEIHPEKWLAGRTIEIFQPWLGLLDQSDRHSSWPGIEWITRLLNWLKLSGYNALHFRPSGLATEHLHELRSVMLNLEMPFAVSFKISELLHFSRVGAPLRQIWLYHPNRENAALTLEKLAQIRAADCLPCLQLDHSDFALPAEGALIAAAERINLSDLQCWTLSDLKLVTSRFWRRRFFVRLFGLRSAAELIMFMKTSYNILDILLSSERGR
;
A
#
# COMPACT_ATOMS: atom_id res chain seq x y z
N MET A 1 -32.89 8.13 38.14
CA MET A 1 -31.78 8.62 38.98
C MET A 1 -30.51 8.02 38.40
N PHE A 2 -29.81 8.60 37.42
CA PHE A 2 -29.52 10.00 37.13
C PHE A 2 -29.85 10.35 35.66
N VAL A 3 -30.85 11.21 35.50
CA VAL A 3 -30.83 12.29 34.51
C VAL A 3 -30.26 13.48 35.29
N TYR A 4 -29.34 14.24 34.70
CA TYR A 4 -28.78 15.56 35.11
C TYR A 4 -27.25 15.58 35.02
N LEU A 5 -26.76 16.15 33.91
CA LEU A 5 -25.70 17.17 33.87
C LEU A 5 -25.43 17.52 32.39
N TRP A 6 -26.42 18.19 31.80
CA TRP A 6 -26.24 18.96 30.57
C TRP A 6 -26.46 20.42 30.97
N GLN A 7 -25.36 21.17 31.03
CA GLN A 7 -25.20 22.63 31.17
C GLN A 7 -24.07 22.91 32.17
N LEU A 8 -22.91 23.31 31.64
CA LEU A 8 -22.16 24.48 32.08
C LEU A 8 -20.90 24.62 31.19
N ALA A 9 -20.57 25.88 30.89
CA ALA A 9 -19.40 26.37 30.15
C ALA A 9 -19.45 26.25 28.61
N GLY A 10 -20.07 27.26 28.00
CA GLY A 10 -19.84 27.64 26.61
C GLY A 10 -18.43 28.17 26.40
N ASN A 11 -17.52 27.29 25.99
CA ASN A 11 -16.36 27.66 25.21
C ASN A 11 -16.59 27.16 23.80
N VAL A 12 -16.99 28.07 22.91
CA VAL A 12 -16.89 27.85 21.47
C VAL A 12 -15.40 27.75 21.18
N VAL A 13 -14.88 26.52 21.16
CA VAL A 13 -13.60 26.23 20.55
C VAL A 13 -13.80 26.54 19.07
N LYS A 14 -13.34 27.72 18.65
CA LYS A 14 -13.04 27.95 17.24
C LYS A 14 -12.01 26.90 16.88
N PHE A 15 -12.43 25.89 16.14
CA PHE A 15 -11.50 25.14 15.31
C PHE A 15 -11.02 26.16 14.28
N ASP A 16 -9.90 26.82 14.59
CA ASP A 16 -9.10 27.42 13.54
C ASP A 16 -8.89 26.31 12.51
N LYS A 17 -9.19 26.64 11.24
CA LYS A 17 -8.84 25.79 10.12
C LYS A 17 -7.37 25.44 10.32
N ILE A 18 -7.10 24.18 10.67
CA ILE A 18 -5.78 23.63 10.52
C ILE A 18 -5.52 23.76 9.02
N GLU A 19 -4.67 24.70 8.63
CA GLU A 19 -4.07 24.71 7.32
C GLU A 19 -3.23 23.43 7.24
N THR A 20 -3.88 22.35 6.84
CA THR A 20 -3.21 21.12 6.45
C THR A 20 -2.58 21.37 5.09
N SER A 21 -1.40 22.01 5.07
CA SER A 21 -0.53 21.99 3.90
C SER A 21 -0.01 20.55 3.74
N HIS A 22 -0.79 19.73 3.03
CA HIS A 22 -0.56 18.30 2.79
C HIS A 22 0.53 18.04 1.74
N PHE A 23 1.75 18.53 1.88
CA PHE A 23 2.71 18.36 0.78
C PHE A 23 4.16 18.16 1.24
N SER A 24 4.67 16.92 1.14
CA SER A 24 6.11 16.64 1.22
C SER A 24 6.76 16.76 -0.17
N MET A 25 7.96 17.36 -0.23
CA MET A 25 8.81 17.51 -1.42
C MET A 25 8.21 18.26 -2.65
N GLN A 26 7.61 19.43 -2.42
CA GLN A 26 7.21 20.33 -3.51
C GLN A 26 8.23 21.45 -3.72
N ASN A 27 9.15 21.27 -4.67
CA ASN A 27 9.94 22.37 -5.21
C ASN A 27 9.27 22.90 -6.49
N PRO A 28 8.78 24.16 -6.53
CA PRO A 28 8.24 24.80 -7.75
C PRO A 28 9.17 24.75 -8.96
N ASP A 29 10.48 24.67 -8.71
CA ASP A 29 11.54 24.60 -9.72
C ASP A 29 11.85 23.17 -10.20
N SER A 30 11.09 22.17 -9.76
CA SER A 30 11.26 20.79 -10.19
C SER A 30 11.12 20.64 -11.70
N GLU A 31 12.04 19.85 -12.27
CA GLU A 31 12.08 19.54 -13.70
C GLU A 31 11.28 18.29 -14.02
N ILE A 32 11.13 17.38 -13.05
CA ILE A 32 10.39 16.13 -13.22
C ILE A 32 9.29 16.07 -12.15
N LEU A 33 8.07 15.74 -12.59
CA LEU A 33 6.97 15.39 -11.69
C LEU A 33 6.75 13.87 -11.71
N LEU A 34 6.82 13.24 -10.53
CA LEU A 34 6.41 11.87 -10.32
C LEU A 34 5.01 11.88 -9.71
N ILE A 35 4.04 11.31 -10.43
CA ILE A 35 2.64 11.37 -10.05
C ILE A 35 2.15 9.95 -9.74
N SER A 36 1.72 9.71 -8.50
CA SER A 36 0.96 8.51 -8.14
C SER A 36 -0.53 8.83 -8.19
N ILE A 37 -1.30 8.00 -8.86
CA ILE A 37 -2.75 8.08 -8.91
C ILE A 37 -3.33 6.81 -8.32
N ASP A 38 -4.10 6.96 -7.25
CA ASP A 38 -4.99 5.91 -6.78
C ASP A 38 -6.20 5.88 -7.73
N ALA A 39 -6.51 4.71 -8.30
CA ALA A 39 -7.74 4.59 -9.07
C ALA A 39 -8.93 4.79 -8.12
N GLU A 40 -9.84 5.70 -8.47
CA GLU A 40 -11.15 5.76 -7.81
C GLU A 40 -11.80 4.37 -7.90
N PRO A 41 -12.34 3.82 -6.79
CA PRO A 41 -12.98 2.52 -6.83
C PRO A 41 -14.15 2.56 -7.81
N ALA A 42 -14.08 1.76 -8.87
CA ALA A 42 -15.22 1.59 -9.77
C ALA A 42 -16.32 0.79 -9.04
N GLY A 43 -17.47 1.42 -8.78
CA GLY A 43 -18.71 0.74 -8.41
C GLY A 43 -19.34 1.12 -7.05
N ASN A 44 -20.51 0.56 -6.78
CA ASN A 44 -21.37 0.86 -5.62
C ASN A 44 -20.79 0.46 -4.24
N LEU A 45 -19.57 -0.07 -4.20
CA LEU A 45 -18.85 -0.47 -2.99
C LEU A 45 -17.89 0.61 -2.47
N LEU A 46 -18.02 1.85 -2.98
CA LEU A 46 -17.26 3.05 -2.55
C LEU A 46 -17.17 3.20 -1.02
N ASN A 47 -18.18 2.76 -0.27
CA ASN A 47 -18.22 2.85 1.18
C ASN A 47 -17.30 1.84 1.90
N LEU A 48 -17.01 0.68 1.29
CA LEU A 48 -16.21 -0.39 1.89
C LEU A 48 -14.72 -0.05 2.02
N ARG A 49 -14.22 0.91 1.24
CA ARG A 49 -12.81 1.33 1.22
C ARG A 49 -12.55 2.61 2.02
N SER A 50 -13.53 3.09 2.79
CA SER A 50 -13.40 4.35 3.55
C SER A 50 -12.35 4.30 4.68
N PHE A 51 -11.88 3.11 5.07
CA PHE A 51 -10.88 2.93 6.12
C PHE A 51 -9.63 2.19 5.63
N GLY A 52 -8.53 2.93 5.45
CA GLY A 52 -7.21 2.39 5.11
C GLY A 52 -7.10 1.87 3.67
N ASN A 53 -5.91 1.36 3.30
CA ASN A 53 -5.53 0.92 1.95
C ASN A 53 -5.18 2.04 0.96
N ARG A 54 -4.68 3.17 1.49
CA ARG A 54 -3.90 4.12 0.71
C ARG A 54 -2.44 3.70 0.78
N PHE A 55 -1.94 3.09 -0.28
CA PHE A 55 -0.54 2.70 -0.32
C PHE A 55 0.32 3.96 -0.49
N ALA A 56 1.30 4.12 0.39
CA ALA A 56 2.30 5.15 0.17
C ALA A 56 3.06 4.83 -1.12
N PRO A 57 3.26 5.79 -2.03
CA PRO A 57 4.09 5.60 -3.22
C PRO A 57 5.58 5.67 -2.85
N LEU A 58 6.00 4.79 -1.93
CA LEU A 58 7.36 4.75 -1.38
C LEU A 58 8.41 4.59 -2.48
N GLY A 59 8.10 3.82 -3.54
CA GLY A 59 8.91 3.76 -4.75
C GLY A 59 9.15 5.13 -5.39
N LEU A 60 8.12 5.96 -5.54
CA LEU A 60 8.28 7.31 -6.10
C LEU A 60 9.06 8.23 -5.17
N TYR A 61 8.86 8.13 -3.86
CA TYR A 61 9.64 8.89 -2.90
C TYR A 61 11.14 8.54 -2.97
N CYS A 62 11.48 7.24 -2.95
CA CYS A 62 12.85 6.77 -3.16
C CYS A 62 13.41 7.19 -4.54
N LEU A 63 12.57 7.23 -5.57
CA LEU A 63 12.99 7.65 -6.89
C LEU A 63 13.29 9.16 -6.95
N ALA A 64 12.45 9.99 -6.32
CA ALA A 64 12.68 11.43 -6.19
C ALA A 64 13.91 11.78 -5.34
N ALA A 65 14.26 10.94 -4.36
CA ALA A 65 15.49 11.07 -3.56
C ALA A 65 16.77 11.00 -4.42
N THR A 66 16.70 10.53 -5.67
CA THR A 66 17.82 10.57 -6.62
C THR A 66 18.26 12.00 -6.96
N ALA A 67 17.34 12.97 -6.92
CA ALA A 67 17.64 14.39 -7.13
C ALA A 67 16.55 15.28 -6.47
N PRO A 68 16.55 15.40 -5.13
CA PRO A 68 15.43 15.93 -4.35
C PRO A 68 15.04 17.37 -4.70
N CYS A 69 16.00 18.20 -5.13
CA CYS A 69 15.71 19.58 -5.54
C CYS A 69 15.19 19.72 -6.98
N ARG A 70 15.18 18.63 -7.76
CA ARG A 70 14.85 18.66 -9.21
C ARG A 70 13.67 17.76 -9.56
N ILE A 71 13.20 16.96 -8.61
CA ILE A 71 12.13 15.99 -8.78
C ILE A 71 11.11 16.22 -7.66
N ALA A 72 9.85 16.44 -8.02
CA ALA A 72 8.75 16.49 -7.06
C ALA A 72 7.86 15.26 -7.18
N THR A 73 7.25 14.87 -6.06
CA THR A 73 6.25 13.80 -5.98
C THR A 73 4.87 14.39 -5.73
N LEU A 74 3.85 13.89 -6.43
CA LEU A 74 2.46 14.26 -6.22
C LEU A 74 1.60 13.00 -6.12
N VAL A 75 0.63 13.01 -5.19
CA VAL A 75 -0.30 11.91 -4.98
C VAL A 75 -1.72 12.40 -5.23
N GLY A 76 -2.33 11.92 -6.30
CA GLY A 76 -3.71 12.24 -6.65
C GLY A 76 -4.69 11.40 -5.83
N SER A 77 -5.25 12.00 -4.77
CA SER A 77 -6.32 11.40 -3.97
C SER A 77 -7.61 12.23 -3.96
N ASP A 78 -7.50 13.56 -4.08
CA ASP A 78 -8.60 14.50 -4.34
C ASP A 78 -8.32 15.22 -5.65
N THR A 79 -9.20 15.07 -6.64
CA THR A 79 -9.01 15.64 -7.98
C THR A 79 -8.92 17.16 -7.96
N ALA A 80 -9.66 17.86 -7.10
CA ALA A 80 -9.63 19.33 -7.06
C ALA A 80 -8.30 19.85 -6.50
N GLN A 81 -7.91 19.36 -5.32
CA GLN A 81 -6.64 19.77 -4.69
C GLN A 81 -5.43 19.35 -5.52
N PHE A 82 -5.49 18.18 -6.16
CA PHE A 82 -4.45 17.71 -7.05
C PHE A 82 -4.18 18.68 -8.21
N TYR A 83 -5.23 19.18 -8.87
CA TYR A 83 -5.05 20.14 -9.97
C TYR A 83 -4.55 21.50 -9.48
N ASP A 84 -4.99 21.96 -8.32
CA ASP A 84 -4.50 23.20 -7.72
C ASP A 84 -2.98 23.09 -7.44
N SER A 85 -2.51 21.94 -6.94
CA SER A 85 -1.08 21.71 -6.71
C SER A 85 -0.23 21.72 -7.98
N LEU A 86 -0.79 21.39 -9.16
CA LEU A 86 -0.01 21.44 -10.41
C LEU A 86 0.35 22.87 -10.81
N SER A 87 -0.41 23.87 -10.36
CA SER A 87 -0.23 25.27 -10.76
C SER A 87 1.08 25.89 -10.27
N ILE A 88 1.69 25.33 -9.22
CA ILE A 88 2.91 25.86 -8.61
C ILE A 88 4.17 25.57 -9.44
N PHE A 89 4.13 24.59 -10.35
CA PHE A 89 5.32 24.15 -11.07
C PHE A 89 5.50 24.87 -12.40
N GLY A 90 6.69 25.45 -12.63
CA GLY A 90 6.98 26.25 -13.83
C GLY A 90 7.99 25.64 -14.81
N LYS A 91 8.81 24.67 -14.38
CA LYS A 91 9.99 24.17 -15.13
C LYS A 91 9.91 22.71 -15.58
N VAL A 92 8.71 22.12 -15.50
CA VAL A 92 8.49 20.71 -15.75
C VAL A 92 8.81 20.37 -17.22
N ARG A 93 9.77 19.47 -17.41
CA ARG A 93 10.13 18.91 -18.73
C ARG A 93 9.60 17.49 -18.93
N ALA A 94 9.40 16.76 -17.83
CA ALA A 94 8.88 15.40 -17.89
C ALA A 94 7.92 15.12 -16.73
N ILE A 95 6.90 14.33 -17.01
CA ILE A 95 5.93 13.85 -16.03
C ILE A 95 5.91 12.33 -16.14
N ILE A 96 6.09 11.63 -15.03
CA ILE A 96 6.00 10.16 -14.97
C ILE A 96 4.80 9.82 -14.11
N VAL A 97 3.81 9.16 -14.70
CA VAL A 97 2.58 8.76 -14.02
C VAL A 97 2.64 7.28 -13.66
N GLN A 98 2.37 6.98 -12.40
CA GLN A 98 2.19 5.65 -11.86
C GLN A 98 0.75 5.49 -11.39
N PHE A 99 0.06 4.47 -11.89
CA PHE A 99 -1.28 4.13 -11.44
C PHE A 99 -1.20 2.92 -10.52
N ASN A 100 -1.69 3.07 -9.28
CA ASN A 100 -1.63 2.01 -8.27
C ASN A 100 -2.60 0.85 -8.57
N HIS A 101 -3.58 1.08 -9.47
CA HIS A 101 -4.45 0.06 -10.03
C HIS A 101 -4.64 0.31 -11.53
N PRO A 102 -5.05 -0.70 -12.33
CA PRO A 102 -5.44 -0.48 -13.72
C PRO A 102 -6.54 0.58 -13.78
N ALA A 103 -6.18 1.80 -14.17
CA ALA A 103 -7.14 2.88 -14.28
C ALA A 103 -8.07 2.63 -15.46
N ALA A 104 -9.34 3.01 -15.32
CA ALA A 104 -10.26 3.01 -16.44
C ALA A 104 -9.67 3.88 -17.57
N PRO A 105 -9.71 3.43 -18.84
CA PRO A 105 -9.03 4.12 -19.94
C PRO A 105 -9.44 5.60 -20.07
N GLU A 106 -10.70 5.91 -19.79
CA GLU A 106 -11.26 7.27 -19.80
C GLU A 106 -10.70 8.16 -18.69
N MET A 107 -10.37 7.60 -17.52
CA MET A 107 -9.75 8.34 -16.42
C MET A 107 -8.31 8.72 -16.79
N SER A 108 -7.55 7.75 -17.31
CA SER A 108 -6.19 7.99 -17.82
C SER A 108 -6.20 9.06 -18.91
N ALA A 109 -7.08 8.93 -19.91
CA ALA A 109 -7.19 9.91 -21.00
C ALA A 109 -7.51 11.33 -20.51
N ARG A 110 -8.44 11.48 -19.55
CA ARG A 110 -8.79 12.78 -18.95
C ARG A 110 -7.61 13.39 -18.18
N LEU A 111 -6.92 12.60 -17.36
CA LEU A 111 -5.74 13.04 -16.63
C LEU A 111 -4.65 13.50 -17.60
N ILE A 112 -4.30 12.68 -18.60
CA ILE A 112 -3.26 13.01 -19.57
C ILE A 112 -3.63 14.26 -20.37
N SER A 113 -4.89 14.41 -20.79
CA SER A 113 -5.37 15.61 -21.48
C SER A 113 -5.16 16.87 -20.63
N ARG A 114 -5.49 16.81 -19.33
CA ARG A 114 -5.28 17.93 -18.39
C ARG A 114 -3.80 18.23 -18.17
N LEU A 115 -2.97 17.21 -17.99
CA LEU A 115 -1.51 17.39 -17.84
C LEU A 115 -0.91 18.04 -19.09
N ARG A 116 -1.34 17.67 -20.29
CA ARG A 116 -0.91 18.31 -21.55
C ARG A 116 -1.36 19.76 -21.67
N GLN A 117 -2.54 20.12 -21.15
CA GLN A 117 -3.00 21.51 -21.11
C GLN A 117 -2.15 22.36 -20.16
N GLN A 118 -1.82 21.82 -18.98
CA GLN A 118 -1.03 22.52 -17.97
C GLN A 118 0.45 22.63 -18.34
N PHE A 119 1.01 21.56 -18.92
CA PHE A 119 2.43 21.46 -19.26
C PHE A 119 2.62 21.09 -20.75
N PRO A 120 2.33 22.02 -21.67
CA PRO A 120 2.32 21.72 -23.11
C PRO A 120 3.70 21.32 -23.67
N ALA A 121 4.79 21.73 -23.01
CA ALA A 121 6.15 21.38 -23.39
C ALA A 121 6.67 20.09 -22.74
N ALA A 122 6.01 19.59 -21.69
CA ALA A 122 6.48 18.42 -20.96
C ALA A 122 6.17 17.13 -21.72
N LYS A 123 7.09 16.16 -21.63
CA LYS A 123 6.84 14.80 -22.07
C LYS A 123 6.18 14.00 -20.95
N ILE A 124 5.14 13.24 -21.26
CA ILE A 124 4.41 12.46 -20.28
C ILE A 124 4.69 10.97 -20.52
N GLY A 125 5.15 10.27 -19.49
CA GLY A 125 5.44 8.85 -19.54
C GLY A 125 4.82 8.06 -18.40
N ALA A 126 4.92 6.74 -18.48
CA ALA A 126 4.39 5.83 -17.46
C ALA A 126 5.25 4.58 -17.25
N SER A 127 5.02 3.90 -16.14
CA SER A 127 5.56 2.55 -15.90
C SER A 127 4.88 1.53 -16.82
N ARG A 128 5.67 0.78 -17.60
CA ARG A 128 5.19 -0.18 -18.61
C ARG A 128 4.47 -1.38 -17.99
N GLN A 129 4.80 -1.76 -16.76
CA GLN A 129 4.21 -2.94 -16.12
C GLN A 129 2.76 -2.75 -15.69
N GLN A 130 2.34 -1.51 -15.47
CA GLN A 130 1.03 -1.18 -14.90
C GLN A 130 0.06 -0.58 -15.93
N GLN A 131 0.44 -0.47 -17.21
CA GLN A 131 -0.36 0.23 -18.23
C GLN A 131 -0.78 -0.67 -19.39
N THR A 132 -2.09 -0.72 -19.62
CA THR A 132 -2.72 -1.30 -20.82
C THR A 132 -2.77 -0.33 -22.00
N HIS A 133 -2.58 0.98 -21.78
CA HIS A 133 -2.78 2.05 -22.77
C HIS A 133 -1.53 2.90 -23.00
N THR A 134 -0.47 2.29 -23.53
CA THR A 134 0.80 2.97 -23.77
C THR A 134 0.71 4.09 -24.81
N GLU A 135 -0.30 4.07 -25.67
CA GLU A 135 -0.53 5.04 -26.75
C GLU A 135 -0.84 6.47 -26.27
N LEU A 136 -1.29 6.64 -25.03
CA LEU A 136 -1.58 7.96 -24.44
C LEU A 136 -0.30 8.71 -24.02
N PHE A 137 0.79 7.97 -23.85
CA PHE A 137 2.05 8.45 -23.30
C PHE A 137 3.08 8.70 -24.40
N ASP A 138 3.91 9.72 -24.21
CA ASP A 138 5.02 10.01 -25.11
C ASP A 138 6.17 9.00 -24.93
N PHE A 139 6.30 8.42 -23.73
CA PHE A 139 7.29 7.39 -23.41
C PHE A 139 6.85 6.40 -22.33
N ALA A 140 7.54 5.26 -22.26
CA ALA A 140 7.33 4.23 -21.23
C ALA A 140 8.66 3.80 -20.62
N ILE A 141 8.62 3.40 -19.34
CA ILE A 141 9.77 2.89 -18.58
C ILE A 141 9.42 1.51 -18.03
N SER A 142 10.24 0.49 -18.26
CA SER A 142 10.05 -0.87 -17.75
C SER A 142 10.96 -1.24 -16.56
N GLY A 143 12.00 -0.45 -16.29
CA GLY A 143 12.88 -0.58 -15.12
C GLY A 143 12.47 0.26 -13.90
N THR A 144 13.39 0.44 -12.94
CA THR A 144 13.14 1.19 -11.69
C THR A 144 12.86 2.68 -11.88
N GLY A 145 13.21 3.24 -13.04
CA GLY A 145 13.10 4.66 -13.35
C GLY A 145 14.36 5.49 -13.09
N LYS A 146 15.33 4.97 -12.32
CA LYS A 146 16.55 5.73 -11.94
C LYS A 146 17.30 6.26 -13.16
N THR A 147 17.63 5.38 -14.10
CA THR A 147 18.37 5.74 -15.32
C THR A 147 17.58 6.71 -16.20
N ALA A 148 16.27 6.49 -16.35
CA ALA A 148 15.42 7.36 -17.16
C ALA A 148 15.41 8.80 -16.60
N ILE A 149 15.27 8.95 -15.29
CA ILE A 149 15.33 10.24 -14.61
C ILE A 149 16.68 10.91 -14.79
N LEU A 150 17.79 10.19 -14.56
CA LEU A 150 19.13 10.76 -14.72
C LEU A 150 19.40 11.24 -16.15
N ARG A 151 18.89 10.53 -17.17
CA ARG A 151 18.97 10.93 -18.58
C ARG A 151 18.16 12.21 -18.86
N ILE A 152 16.92 12.28 -18.37
CA ILE A 152 16.06 13.47 -18.49
C ILE A 152 16.72 14.69 -17.82
N LEU A 153 17.31 14.48 -16.63
CA LEU A 153 18.00 15.53 -15.89
C LEU A 153 19.30 16.00 -16.58
N ARG A 154 19.91 15.16 -17.43
CA ARG A 154 21.04 15.52 -18.31
C ARG A 154 20.61 16.23 -19.60
N GLY A 155 19.30 16.35 -19.85
CA GLY A 155 18.75 17.06 -21.01
C GLY A 155 18.27 16.15 -22.14
N GLU A 156 18.29 14.83 -21.96
CA GLU A 156 17.72 13.92 -22.96
C GLU A 156 16.19 14.04 -23.00
N THR A 157 15.61 14.10 -24.21
CA THR A 157 14.15 14.17 -24.38
C THR A 157 13.55 12.76 -24.39
N PRO A 158 12.61 12.43 -23.48
CA PRO A 158 12.09 11.09 -23.38
C PRO A 158 11.03 10.79 -24.44
N LEU A 159 11.19 9.68 -25.17
CA LEU A 159 10.30 9.21 -26.23
C LEU A 159 10.32 7.67 -26.34
N GLY A 160 9.17 7.06 -26.66
CA GLY A 160 9.06 5.62 -26.89
C GLY A 160 9.43 4.79 -25.64
N ASN A 161 10.08 3.64 -25.82
CA ASN A 161 10.68 2.93 -24.68
C ASN A 161 11.95 3.68 -24.25
N PHE A 162 11.92 4.32 -23.08
CA PHE A 162 12.94 5.28 -22.64
C PHE A 162 13.87 4.75 -21.53
N ASP A 163 13.86 3.45 -21.31
CA ASP A 163 14.84 2.74 -20.52
C ASP A 163 15.92 2.08 -21.40
N GLN A 164 17.05 1.75 -20.80
CA GLN A 164 18.05 0.91 -21.46
C GLN A 164 17.72 -0.56 -21.18
N PRO A 165 17.64 -1.41 -22.22
CA PRO A 165 17.63 -2.85 -22.03
C PRO A 165 19.08 -3.31 -21.86
N THR A 166 19.59 -3.37 -20.64
CA THR A 166 20.75 -4.23 -20.31
C THR A 166 20.82 -4.52 -18.80
N ASP A 167 20.62 -5.81 -18.52
CA ASP A 167 21.24 -6.67 -17.50
C ASP A 167 21.19 -6.28 -16.01
N GLU A 168 20.23 -6.91 -15.34
CA GLU A 168 20.32 -7.61 -14.04
C GLU A 168 20.70 -6.84 -12.77
N SER A 169 21.20 -5.61 -12.84
CA SER A 169 21.45 -4.80 -11.65
C SER A 169 20.35 -3.75 -11.47
N PHE A 170 19.31 -4.12 -10.72
CA PHE A 170 18.40 -3.12 -10.17
C PHE A 170 19.22 -2.19 -9.28
N SER A 171 19.54 -0.99 -9.77
CA SER A 171 20.23 0.01 -8.95
C SER A 171 19.31 0.40 -7.80
N ILE A 172 19.67 -0.04 -6.59
CA ILE A 172 18.99 0.32 -5.35
C ILE A 172 18.86 1.85 -5.30
N LEU A 173 17.64 2.32 -5.11
CA LEU A 173 17.34 3.74 -4.97
C LEU A 173 17.73 4.26 -3.58
N ASP A 174 17.93 5.57 -3.50
CA ASP A 174 18.18 6.22 -2.23
C ASP A 174 16.89 6.34 -1.40
N ILE A 175 17.05 6.73 -0.13
CA ILE A 175 15.93 6.95 0.80
C ILE A 175 15.77 8.46 0.94
N PRO A 176 14.54 9.00 0.95
CA PRO A 176 14.32 10.41 1.18
C PRO A 176 14.93 10.90 2.49
N GLU A 177 15.35 12.16 2.53
CA GLU A 177 15.83 12.81 3.76
C GLU A 177 14.66 13.37 4.58
N GLU A 178 13.69 13.98 3.91
CA GLU A 178 12.51 14.57 4.54
C GLU A 178 11.51 13.47 4.95
N PRO A 179 11.00 13.48 6.20
CA PRO A 179 9.98 12.53 6.62
C PRO A 179 8.67 12.74 5.85
N LEU A 180 7.86 11.68 5.76
CA LEU A 180 6.51 11.80 5.22
C LEU A 180 5.66 12.70 6.11
N THR A 181 4.72 13.40 5.48
CA THR A 181 3.67 14.13 6.19
C THR A 181 2.82 13.17 7.03
N ASP A 182 2.47 13.65 8.23
CA ASP A 182 1.90 12.81 9.29
C ASP A 182 0.54 12.21 8.93
N GLY A 183 0.48 10.87 8.80
CA GLY A 183 -0.79 10.12 8.81
C GLY A 183 -1.48 9.93 7.46
N ASP A 184 -0.81 10.20 6.35
CA ASP A 184 -1.42 10.11 5.01
C ASP A 184 -1.66 8.67 4.52
N TYR A 185 -0.91 7.69 5.06
CA TYR A 185 -0.93 6.30 4.57
C TYR A 185 -1.13 5.30 5.71
N GLU A 186 -2.35 4.74 5.83
CA GLU A 186 -2.64 3.67 6.77
C GLU A 186 -3.00 2.38 6.05
N ILE A 187 -2.43 1.28 6.54
CA ILE A 187 -2.77 -0.07 6.13
C ILE A 187 -4.25 -0.38 6.36
N HIS A 188 -4.78 -1.35 5.60
CA HIS A 188 -6.12 -1.87 5.84
C HIS A 188 -6.28 -2.42 7.28
N PRO A 189 -7.40 -2.14 7.98
CA PRO A 189 -7.61 -2.51 9.38
C PRO A 189 -7.32 -3.97 9.77
N GLU A 190 -7.62 -4.97 8.93
CA GLU A 190 -7.34 -6.36 9.30
C GLU A 190 -5.84 -6.70 9.36
N LYS A 191 -4.98 -5.93 8.69
CA LYS A 191 -3.52 -6.11 8.71
C LYS A 191 -2.81 -5.26 9.76
N TRP A 192 -3.56 -4.43 10.48
CA TRP A 192 -3.01 -3.52 11.47
C TRP A 192 -2.32 -4.24 12.63
N LEU A 193 -1.26 -3.60 13.15
CA LEU A 193 -0.38 -4.14 14.17
C LEU A 193 -0.37 -3.31 15.46
N ALA A 194 0.05 -2.05 15.34
CA ALA A 194 0.17 -1.10 16.45
C ALA A 194 0.29 0.33 15.90
N GLY A 195 -0.21 1.33 16.64
CA GLY A 195 -0.11 2.75 16.29
C GLY A 195 -0.48 3.02 14.83
N ARG A 196 0.31 3.84 14.13
CA ARG A 196 0.22 3.93 12.66
C ARG A 196 0.99 2.78 12.02
N THR A 197 0.32 2.01 11.17
CA THR A 197 0.91 0.89 10.43
C THR A 197 0.89 1.16 8.93
N ILE A 198 2.02 1.02 8.25
CA ILE A 198 2.20 1.23 6.80
C ILE A 198 2.59 -0.06 6.09
N GLU A 199 2.12 -0.24 4.85
CA GLU A 199 2.57 -1.32 3.96
C GLU A 199 3.83 -0.91 3.18
N ILE A 200 4.80 -1.81 3.15
CA ILE A 200 6.05 -1.68 2.41
C ILE A 200 6.07 -2.77 1.34
N PHE A 201 6.18 -2.38 0.08
CA PHE A 201 6.43 -3.29 -1.02
C PHE A 201 7.92 -3.40 -1.26
N GLN A 202 8.44 -2.80 -2.32
CA GLN A 202 9.86 -2.83 -2.71
C GLN A 202 10.33 -1.43 -3.11
N PRO A 203 10.33 -0.44 -2.20
CA PRO A 203 10.55 0.96 -2.55
C PRO A 203 11.89 1.24 -3.24
N TRP A 204 12.91 0.42 -2.95
CA TRP A 204 14.20 0.46 -3.63
C TRP A 204 14.13 0.19 -5.14
N LEU A 205 13.01 -0.35 -5.64
CA LEU A 205 12.76 -0.61 -7.06
C LEU A 205 11.98 0.50 -7.77
N GLY A 206 11.61 1.59 -7.09
CA GLY A 206 11.05 2.78 -7.74
C GLY A 206 9.73 2.53 -8.44
N LEU A 207 9.70 2.70 -9.77
CA LEU A 207 8.51 2.43 -10.59
C LEU A 207 8.05 0.96 -10.58
N LEU A 208 8.85 0.05 -10.03
CA LEU A 208 8.54 -1.37 -9.88
C LEU A 208 8.23 -1.77 -8.42
N ASP A 209 8.05 -0.80 -7.52
CA ASP A 209 7.78 -1.00 -6.09
C ASP A 209 6.69 -2.05 -5.82
N GLN A 210 5.56 -1.95 -6.52
CA GLN A 210 4.42 -2.85 -6.38
C GLN A 210 4.42 -4.03 -7.38
N SER A 211 5.55 -4.31 -8.05
CA SER A 211 5.62 -5.38 -9.04
C SER A 211 5.63 -6.77 -8.41
N ASP A 212 4.73 -7.65 -8.86
CA ASP A 212 4.78 -9.07 -8.49
C ASP A 212 5.79 -9.88 -9.32
N ARG A 213 6.27 -9.33 -10.43
CA ARG A 213 7.19 -9.99 -11.37
C ARG A 213 8.65 -9.81 -10.97
N HIS A 214 8.95 -8.70 -10.32
CA HIS A 214 10.29 -8.38 -9.84
C HIS A 214 10.32 -8.51 -8.33
N SER A 215 11.37 -9.12 -7.82
CA SER A 215 11.53 -9.41 -6.41
C SER A 215 13.01 -9.27 -6.06
N SER A 216 13.37 -8.37 -5.15
CA SER A 216 14.77 -8.22 -4.72
C SER A 216 14.87 -7.73 -3.29
N TRP A 217 15.96 -8.06 -2.61
CA TRP A 217 16.25 -7.57 -1.26
C TRP A 217 17.45 -6.60 -1.31
N PRO A 218 17.34 -5.35 -0.81
CA PRO A 218 18.40 -4.35 -0.93
C PRO A 218 19.49 -4.51 0.13
N GLY A 219 19.38 -5.52 1.00
CA GLY A 219 20.26 -5.75 2.15
C GLY A 219 19.80 -5.03 3.41
N ILE A 220 20.20 -5.55 4.58
CA ILE A 220 19.70 -5.07 5.87
C ILE A 220 20.10 -3.62 6.17
N GLU A 221 21.25 -3.16 5.69
CA GLU A 221 21.76 -1.82 5.99
C GLU A 221 20.82 -0.76 5.38
N TRP A 222 20.44 -0.98 4.12
CA TRP A 222 19.48 -0.13 3.44
C TRP A 222 18.11 -0.19 4.13
N ILE A 223 17.64 -1.39 4.48
CA ILE A 223 16.36 -1.56 5.18
C ILE A 223 16.39 -0.81 6.51
N THR A 224 17.44 -0.95 7.32
CA THR A 224 17.58 -0.26 8.61
C THR A 224 17.45 1.26 8.46
N ARG A 225 18.04 1.84 7.41
CA ARG A 225 17.85 3.28 7.10
C ARG A 225 16.40 3.61 6.77
N LEU A 226 15.72 2.79 5.97
CA LEU A 226 14.31 3.00 5.60
C LEU A 226 13.42 2.97 6.84
N LEU A 227 13.65 2.00 7.73
CA LEU A 227 12.86 1.83 8.95
C LEU A 227 13.02 3.01 9.90
N ASN A 228 14.25 3.55 10.03
CA ASN A 228 14.47 4.77 10.79
C ASN A 228 13.74 5.97 10.19
N TRP A 229 13.79 6.12 8.86
CA TRP A 229 13.07 7.20 8.17
C TRP A 229 11.54 7.08 8.34
N LEU A 230 10.98 5.88 8.25
CA LEU A 230 9.55 5.62 8.52
C LEU A 230 9.18 5.89 9.98
N LYS A 231 10.07 5.55 10.93
CA LYS A 231 9.88 5.86 12.35
C LYS A 231 9.87 7.36 12.61
N LEU A 232 10.78 8.11 11.97
CA LEU A 232 10.79 9.59 12.00
C LEU A 232 9.52 10.18 11.38
N SER A 233 8.94 9.50 10.39
CA SER A 233 7.66 9.84 9.77
C SER A 233 6.43 9.43 10.59
N GLY A 234 6.61 9.02 11.86
CA GLY A 234 5.52 8.71 12.79
C GLY A 234 4.89 7.32 12.65
N TYR A 235 5.46 6.42 11.85
CA TYR A 235 4.98 5.03 11.76
C TYR A 235 5.52 4.19 12.90
N ASN A 236 4.64 3.45 13.58
CA ASN A 236 5.00 2.63 14.75
C ASN A 236 5.11 1.14 14.42
N ALA A 237 4.49 0.70 13.32
CA ALA A 237 4.53 -0.69 12.89
C ALA A 237 4.50 -0.78 11.37
N LEU A 238 4.96 -1.91 10.85
CA LEU A 238 5.18 -2.08 9.41
C LEU A 238 4.66 -3.43 8.93
N HIS A 239 4.15 -3.47 7.71
CA HIS A 239 3.82 -4.71 7.03
C HIS A 239 4.60 -4.82 5.72
N PHE A 240 5.56 -5.74 5.68
CA PHE A 240 6.25 -6.09 4.43
C PHE A 240 5.34 -6.99 3.59
N ARG A 241 5.00 -6.51 2.39
CA ARG A 241 4.39 -7.29 1.32
C ARG A 241 5.40 -8.31 0.77
N PRO A 242 5.01 -9.21 -0.15
CA PRO A 242 5.99 -10.06 -0.82
C PRO A 242 7.00 -9.17 -1.56
N SER A 243 8.19 -9.01 -0.97
CA SER A 243 9.16 -7.95 -1.31
C SER A 243 10.54 -8.50 -1.62
N GLY A 244 10.65 -9.76 -2.01
CA GLY A 244 11.95 -10.45 -2.10
C GLY A 244 12.62 -10.75 -0.77
N LEU A 245 11.97 -10.42 0.36
CA LEU A 245 12.40 -10.86 1.68
C LEU A 245 12.31 -12.39 1.74
N ALA A 246 13.45 -13.07 1.72
CA ALA A 246 13.51 -14.50 1.97
C ALA A 246 13.43 -14.82 3.47
N THR A 247 13.02 -16.05 3.81
CA THR A 247 12.87 -16.44 5.23
C THR A 247 14.17 -16.42 6.01
N GLU A 248 15.30 -16.62 5.34
CA GLU A 248 16.64 -16.52 5.91
C GLU A 248 16.96 -15.11 6.46
N HIS A 249 16.37 -14.06 5.89
CA HIS A 249 16.58 -12.68 6.35
C HIS A 249 15.70 -12.29 7.54
N LEU A 250 14.74 -13.14 7.94
CA LEU A 250 13.79 -12.81 9.01
C LEU A 250 14.44 -12.58 10.37
N HIS A 251 15.46 -13.37 10.73
CA HIS A 251 16.13 -13.22 12.03
C HIS A 251 16.93 -11.91 12.11
N GLU A 252 17.53 -11.50 11.00
CA GLU A 252 18.26 -10.25 10.89
C GLU A 252 17.30 -9.05 10.95
N LEU A 253 16.24 -9.07 10.13
CA LEU A 253 15.17 -8.05 10.17
C LEU A 253 14.55 -7.96 11.56
N ARG A 254 14.24 -9.10 12.19
CA ARG A 254 13.69 -9.14 13.55
C ARG A 254 14.58 -8.41 14.55
N SER A 255 15.90 -8.58 14.45
CA SER A 255 16.86 -7.93 15.35
C SER A 255 16.84 -6.41 15.19
N VAL A 256 16.76 -5.91 13.95
CA VAL A 256 16.59 -4.48 13.67
C VAL A 256 15.27 -3.96 14.22
N MET A 257 14.17 -4.65 13.94
CA MET A 257 12.83 -4.26 14.41
C MET A 257 12.72 -4.26 15.93
N LEU A 258 13.44 -5.17 16.62
CA LEU A 258 13.51 -5.21 18.07
C LEU A 258 14.21 -3.97 18.63
N ASN A 259 15.34 -3.57 18.03
CA ASN A 259 16.07 -2.36 18.43
C ASN A 259 15.26 -1.09 18.18
N LEU A 260 14.42 -1.08 17.15
CA LEU A 260 13.52 0.03 16.86
C LEU A 260 12.23 0.00 17.70
N GLU A 261 11.99 -1.07 18.47
CA GLU A 261 10.73 -1.31 19.20
C GLU A 261 9.50 -1.27 18.29
N MET A 262 9.66 -1.72 17.03
CA MET A 262 8.60 -1.67 16.02
C MET A 262 8.01 -3.06 15.77
N PRO A 263 6.74 -3.31 16.11
CA PRO A 263 6.04 -4.51 15.69
C PRO A 263 5.97 -4.58 14.16
N PHE A 264 6.06 -5.79 13.61
CA PHE A 264 5.96 -5.96 12.17
C PHE A 264 5.23 -7.21 11.74
N ALA A 265 4.83 -7.20 10.48
CA ALA A 265 4.28 -8.32 9.75
C ALA A 265 5.05 -8.52 8.45
N VAL A 266 5.09 -9.76 7.98
CA VAL A 266 5.70 -10.13 6.69
C VAL A 266 4.72 -10.94 5.88
N SER A 267 4.95 -10.98 4.57
CA SER A 267 4.10 -11.67 3.62
C SER A 267 4.93 -12.56 2.70
N PHE A 268 4.42 -13.75 2.40
CA PHE A 268 5.05 -14.68 1.47
C PHE A 268 4.03 -15.21 0.46
N LYS A 269 4.45 -15.44 -0.78
CA LYS A 269 3.64 -16.21 -1.74
C LYS A 269 3.62 -17.68 -1.32
N ILE A 270 2.54 -18.39 -1.59
CA ILE A 270 2.44 -19.83 -1.24
C ILE A 270 3.46 -20.69 -2.00
N SER A 271 3.99 -20.23 -3.13
CA SER A 271 5.10 -20.91 -3.81
C SER A 271 6.42 -20.85 -3.05
N GLU A 272 6.61 -19.91 -2.13
CA GLU A 272 7.90 -19.67 -1.46
C GLU A 272 8.11 -20.66 -0.30
N LEU A 273 9.31 -21.23 -0.20
CA LEU A 273 9.64 -22.13 0.90
C LEU A 273 9.75 -21.36 2.22
N LEU A 274 9.08 -21.86 3.26
CA LEU A 274 9.15 -21.26 4.59
C LEU A 274 10.18 -22.01 5.44
N HIS A 275 11.36 -21.43 5.59
CA HIS A 275 12.43 -22.00 6.41
C HIS A 275 12.76 -21.08 7.59
N PHE A 276 12.00 -21.22 8.67
CA PHE A 276 12.28 -20.56 9.94
C PHE A 276 11.82 -21.42 11.12
N SER A 277 12.47 -21.24 12.26
CA SER A 277 12.06 -21.85 13.54
C SER A 277 11.96 -20.75 14.61
N ARG A 278 10.82 -20.66 15.29
CA ARG A 278 10.50 -19.70 16.37
C ARG A 278 11.11 -18.31 16.18
N VAL A 279 10.54 -17.53 15.26
CA VAL A 279 10.95 -16.12 15.06
C VAL A 279 10.41 -15.26 16.20
N GLY A 280 9.10 -15.34 16.48
CA GLY A 280 8.44 -14.63 17.58
C GLY A 280 8.60 -13.11 17.56
N ALA A 281 8.29 -12.46 18.68
CA ALA A 281 8.29 -11.00 18.78
C ALA A 281 9.64 -10.34 18.39
N PRO A 282 9.63 -9.15 17.75
CA PRO A 282 8.47 -8.30 17.47
C PRO A 282 7.72 -8.64 16.17
N LEU A 283 8.05 -9.74 15.48
CA LEU A 283 7.21 -10.26 14.40
C LEU A 283 5.89 -10.77 15.00
N ARG A 284 4.76 -10.25 14.51
CA ARG A 284 3.42 -10.59 15.04
C ARG A 284 2.60 -11.44 14.09
N GLN A 285 2.67 -11.15 12.79
CA GLN A 285 1.80 -11.74 11.78
C GLN A 285 2.63 -12.18 10.58
N ILE A 286 2.29 -13.36 10.03
CA ILE A 286 2.80 -13.80 8.73
C ILE A 286 1.59 -14.04 7.82
N TRP A 287 1.60 -13.38 6.67
CA TRP A 287 0.52 -13.43 5.69
C TRP A 287 0.90 -14.32 4.51
N LEU A 288 0.02 -15.25 4.14
CA LEU A 288 0.16 -16.04 2.93
C LEU A 288 -0.73 -15.48 1.81
N TYR A 289 -0.14 -15.38 0.63
CA TYR A 289 -0.73 -14.80 -0.57
C TYR A 289 -0.98 -15.83 -1.66
N HIS A 290 -2.04 -15.59 -2.44
CA HIS A 290 -2.51 -16.41 -3.56
C HIS A 290 -2.89 -17.87 -3.21
N PRO A 291 -3.68 -18.11 -2.14
CA PRO A 291 -4.21 -19.43 -1.89
C PRO A 291 -5.23 -19.79 -2.96
N ASN A 292 -5.09 -20.99 -3.52
CA ASN A 292 -5.99 -21.52 -4.52
C ASN A 292 -6.33 -22.98 -4.20
N ARG A 293 -7.22 -23.57 -5.03
CA ARG A 293 -7.70 -24.93 -4.82
C ARG A 293 -6.58 -25.98 -4.86
N GLU A 294 -5.61 -25.79 -5.74
CA GLU A 294 -4.54 -26.74 -6.00
C GLU A 294 -3.52 -26.74 -4.85
N ASN A 295 -3.31 -25.59 -4.21
CA ASN A 295 -2.36 -25.42 -3.12
C ASN A 295 -3.00 -25.38 -1.72
N ALA A 296 -4.29 -25.69 -1.57
CA ALA A 296 -5.01 -25.60 -0.30
C ALA A 296 -4.38 -26.44 0.82
N ALA A 297 -3.95 -27.66 0.52
CA ALA A 297 -3.28 -28.53 1.50
C ALA A 297 -1.94 -27.95 1.97
N LEU A 298 -1.11 -27.49 1.02
CA LEU A 298 0.14 -26.80 1.31
C LEU A 298 -0.08 -25.51 2.11
N THR A 299 -1.16 -24.78 1.82
CA THR A 299 -1.54 -23.58 2.55
C THR A 299 -1.85 -23.90 4.02
N LEU A 300 -2.63 -24.97 4.28
CA LEU A 300 -2.93 -25.43 5.64
C LEU A 300 -1.66 -25.81 6.41
N GLU A 301 -0.74 -26.53 5.76
CA GLU A 301 0.57 -26.88 6.35
C GLU A 301 1.36 -25.63 6.74
N LYS A 302 1.45 -24.64 5.85
CA LYS A 302 2.16 -23.38 6.13
C LYS A 302 1.51 -22.55 7.23
N LEU A 303 0.17 -22.50 7.29
CA LEU A 303 -0.53 -21.84 8.40
C LEU A 303 -0.23 -22.51 9.75
N ALA A 304 -0.17 -23.84 9.78
CA ALA A 304 0.22 -24.58 10.97
C ALA A 304 1.69 -24.31 11.36
N GLN A 305 2.60 -24.26 10.38
CA GLN A 305 4.01 -23.93 10.59
C GLN A 305 4.17 -22.50 11.17
N ILE A 306 3.44 -21.52 10.64
CA ILE A 306 3.44 -20.14 11.13
C ILE A 306 2.98 -20.10 12.60
N ARG A 307 1.88 -20.79 12.92
CA ARG A 307 1.36 -20.87 14.28
C ARG A 307 2.37 -21.51 15.25
N ALA A 308 3.05 -22.57 14.82
CA ALA A 308 4.09 -23.24 15.60
C ALA A 308 5.35 -22.38 15.82
N ALA A 309 5.55 -21.34 15.01
CA ALA A 309 6.61 -20.35 15.17
C ALA A 309 6.21 -19.12 16.01
N ASP A 310 5.12 -19.24 16.79
CA ASP A 310 4.58 -18.20 17.68
C ASP A 310 4.17 -16.90 16.96
N CYS A 311 3.74 -17.02 15.69
CA CYS A 311 3.23 -15.92 14.87
C CYS A 311 1.75 -16.14 14.52
N LEU A 312 0.99 -15.07 14.29
CA LEU A 312 -0.39 -15.17 13.84
C LEU A 312 -0.46 -15.59 12.36
N PRO A 313 -1.06 -16.74 12.02
CA PRO A 313 -1.24 -17.17 10.63
C PRO A 313 -2.36 -16.38 9.96
N CYS A 314 -2.03 -15.68 8.87
CA CYS A 314 -2.96 -14.78 8.19
C CYS A 314 -3.07 -15.12 6.69
N LEU A 315 -4.22 -14.86 6.09
CA LEU A 315 -4.49 -15.14 4.67
C LEU A 315 -4.95 -13.90 3.93
N GLN A 316 -4.37 -13.65 2.75
CA GLN A 316 -4.93 -12.73 1.76
C GLN A 316 -5.57 -13.54 0.64
N LEU A 317 -6.89 -13.39 0.46
CA LEU A 317 -7.68 -14.10 -0.55
C LEU A 317 -7.88 -13.21 -1.78
N ASP A 318 -7.93 -13.82 -2.96
CA ASP A 318 -8.22 -13.18 -4.25
C ASP A 318 -9.49 -13.81 -4.87
N HIS A 319 -10.22 -13.03 -5.67
CA HIS A 319 -11.46 -13.42 -6.32
C HIS A 319 -11.28 -14.58 -7.31
N SER A 320 -10.20 -14.55 -8.11
CA SER A 320 -9.99 -15.54 -9.19
C SER A 320 -9.82 -16.98 -8.70
N ASP A 321 -9.50 -17.14 -7.41
CA ASP A 321 -8.99 -18.39 -6.87
C ASP A 321 -10.01 -19.12 -5.98
N PHE A 322 -11.19 -18.54 -5.77
CA PHE A 322 -12.08 -18.91 -4.68
C PHE A 322 -13.43 -19.49 -5.13
N ALA A 323 -13.39 -20.72 -5.65
CA ALA A 323 -14.54 -21.64 -5.67
C ALA A 323 -14.12 -22.93 -4.93
N LEU A 324 -14.01 -22.86 -3.60
CA LEU A 324 -13.31 -23.90 -2.81
C LEU A 324 -14.26 -24.86 -2.08
N PRO A 325 -14.20 -26.17 -2.37
CA PRO A 325 -14.66 -27.22 -1.46
C PRO A 325 -13.89 -27.27 -0.12
N ALA A 326 -12.70 -26.65 -0.05
CA ALA A 326 -11.79 -26.65 1.12
C ALA A 326 -11.76 -25.32 1.91
N GLU A 327 -12.63 -24.36 1.56
CA GLU A 327 -12.70 -23.02 2.16
C GLU A 327 -12.79 -23.06 3.70
N GLY A 328 -13.64 -23.93 4.24
CA GLY A 328 -13.93 -23.96 5.68
C GLY A 328 -12.70 -24.26 6.53
N ALA A 329 -11.82 -25.15 6.06
CA ALA A 329 -10.59 -25.51 6.78
C ALA A 329 -9.57 -24.35 6.76
N LEU A 330 -9.40 -23.70 5.61
CA LEU A 330 -8.49 -22.55 5.47
C LEU A 330 -8.95 -21.37 6.33
N ILE A 331 -10.23 -21.02 6.26
CA ILE A 331 -10.84 -19.98 7.10
C ILE A 331 -10.73 -20.32 8.58
N ALA A 332 -10.84 -21.60 8.97
CA ALA A 332 -10.68 -22.02 10.35
C ALA A 332 -9.23 -21.94 10.84
N ALA A 333 -8.26 -22.29 10.00
CA ALA A 333 -6.84 -22.28 10.34
C ALA A 333 -6.25 -20.87 10.48
N ALA A 334 -6.77 -19.91 9.68
CA ALA A 334 -6.34 -18.52 9.71
C ALA A 334 -6.86 -17.77 10.96
N GLU A 335 -6.00 -16.91 11.51
CA GLU A 335 -6.35 -15.97 12.58
C GLU A 335 -6.84 -14.63 12.03
N ARG A 336 -6.40 -14.23 10.83
CA ARG A 336 -6.84 -13.01 10.11
C ARG A 336 -7.03 -13.34 8.64
N ILE A 337 -8.02 -12.70 8.02
CA ILE A 337 -8.23 -12.73 6.57
C ILE A 337 -8.31 -11.30 6.03
N ASN A 338 -7.84 -11.10 4.82
CA ASN A 338 -8.05 -9.89 4.02
C ASN A 338 -8.51 -10.33 2.62
N LEU A 339 -9.50 -9.64 2.07
CA LEU A 339 -10.07 -9.93 0.76
C LEU A 339 -9.56 -8.87 -0.22
N SER A 340 -8.78 -9.30 -1.20
CA SER A 340 -8.25 -8.44 -2.27
C SER A 340 -9.29 -8.22 -3.35
N ASP A 341 -9.16 -7.14 -4.11
CA ASP A 341 -9.97 -6.88 -5.30
C ASP A 341 -11.47 -7.07 -5.08
N LEU A 342 -11.99 -6.50 -3.98
CA LEU A 342 -13.40 -6.60 -3.57
C LEU A 342 -14.38 -6.37 -4.72
N GLN A 343 -14.05 -5.49 -5.68
CA GLN A 343 -14.84 -5.18 -6.86
C GLN A 343 -15.03 -6.36 -7.82
N CYS A 344 -14.12 -7.33 -7.79
CA CYS A 344 -14.18 -8.54 -8.60
C CYS A 344 -15.11 -9.59 -7.99
N TRP A 345 -15.36 -9.54 -6.68
CA TRP A 345 -16.18 -10.53 -5.99
C TRP A 345 -17.67 -10.31 -6.19
N THR A 346 -18.40 -11.43 -6.31
CA THR A 346 -19.86 -11.38 -6.14
C THR A 346 -20.21 -11.06 -4.68
N LEU A 347 -21.28 -10.31 -4.47
CA LEU A 347 -21.71 -9.97 -3.10
C LEU A 347 -22.06 -11.22 -2.29
N SER A 348 -22.65 -12.24 -2.92
CA SER A 348 -22.95 -13.52 -2.29
C SER A 348 -21.71 -14.21 -1.73
N ASP A 349 -20.61 -14.22 -2.48
CA ASP A 349 -19.37 -14.88 -2.06
C ASP A 349 -18.70 -14.10 -0.93
N LEU A 350 -18.66 -12.76 -1.04
CA LEU A 350 -18.15 -11.90 0.04
C LEU A 350 -18.90 -12.14 1.36
N LYS A 351 -20.23 -12.19 1.32
CA LYS A 351 -21.06 -12.47 2.51
C LYS A 351 -20.79 -13.86 3.07
N LEU A 352 -20.64 -14.87 2.22
CA LEU A 352 -20.37 -16.23 2.65
C LEU A 352 -19.04 -16.34 3.40
N VAL A 353 -17.96 -15.86 2.78
CA VAL A 353 -16.60 -15.91 3.36
C VAL A 353 -16.54 -15.10 4.65
N THR A 354 -17.06 -13.86 4.61
CA THR A 354 -17.04 -12.94 5.75
C THR A 354 -17.83 -13.49 6.92
N SER A 355 -19.04 -14.01 6.69
CA SER A 355 -19.88 -14.59 7.75
C SER A 355 -19.25 -15.82 8.39
N ARG A 356 -18.65 -16.71 7.59
CA ARG A 356 -17.97 -17.92 8.07
C ARG A 356 -16.77 -17.58 8.95
N PHE A 357 -15.97 -16.61 8.55
CA PHE A 357 -14.82 -16.18 9.33
C PHE A 357 -15.23 -15.49 10.64
N TRP A 358 -16.21 -14.56 10.58
CA TRP A 358 -16.56 -13.69 11.71
C TRP A 358 -17.50 -14.27 12.74
N ARG A 359 -18.46 -15.12 12.34
CA ARG A 359 -19.54 -15.59 13.23
C ARG A 359 -19.03 -16.21 14.53
N ARG A 360 -17.90 -16.92 14.48
CA ARG A 360 -17.30 -17.59 15.66
C ARG A 360 -16.24 -16.74 16.37
N ARG A 361 -15.79 -15.64 15.75
CA ARG A 361 -14.63 -14.86 16.21
C ARG A 361 -15.00 -13.48 16.74
N PHE A 362 -16.19 -12.96 16.41
CA PHE A 362 -16.59 -11.60 16.79
C PHE A 362 -16.45 -11.36 18.30
N PHE A 363 -17.16 -12.14 19.12
CA PHE A 363 -17.14 -11.96 20.57
C PHE A 363 -15.80 -12.35 21.20
N VAL A 364 -15.17 -13.42 20.71
CA VAL A 364 -13.84 -13.83 21.18
C VAL A 364 -12.83 -12.70 21.01
N ARG A 365 -12.87 -12.01 19.86
CA ARG A 365 -12.02 -10.84 19.61
C ARG A 365 -12.41 -9.65 20.46
N LEU A 366 -13.70 -9.31 20.52
CA LEU A 366 -14.20 -8.17 21.29
C LEU A 366 -13.82 -8.27 22.78
N PHE A 367 -13.95 -9.45 23.37
CA PHE A 367 -13.58 -9.68 24.77
C PHE A 367 -12.07 -9.88 24.99
N GLY A 368 -11.30 -10.07 23.91
CA GLY A 368 -9.84 -10.21 23.95
C GLY A 368 -9.07 -8.90 23.85
N LEU A 369 -9.75 -7.77 23.62
CA LEU A 369 -9.14 -6.46 23.45
C LEU A 369 -8.50 -5.96 24.76
N ARG A 370 -7.32 -5.37 24.66
CA ARG A 370 -6.50 -4.91 25.79
C ARG A 370 -6.24 -3.41 25.80
N SER A 371 -6.62 -2.69 24.75
CA SER A 371 -6.37 -1.26 24.64
C SER A 371 -7.44 -0.51 23.83
N ALA A 372 -7.50 0.81 23.99
CA ALA A 372 -8.38 1.67 23.19
C ALA A 372 -8.03 1.64 21.70
N ALA A 373 -6.73 1.53 21.37
CA ALA A 373 -6.28 1.37 19.99
C ALA A 373 -6.82 0.07 19.38
N GLU A 374 -6.74 -1.05 20.10
CA GLU A 374 -7.32 -2.33 19.66
C GLU A 374 -8.84 -2.25 19.49
N LEU A 375 -9.55 -1.50 20.35
CA LEU A 375 -10.99 -1.25 20.19
C LEU A 375 -11.31 -0.43 18.94
N ILE A 376 -10.60 0.67 18.69
CA ILE A 376 -10.78 1.49 17.48
C ILE A 376 -10.59 0.61 16.23
N MET A 377 -9.56 -0.24 16.23
CA MET A 377 -9.29 -1.12 15.11
C MET A 377 -10.33 -2.21 14.96
N PHE A 378 -10.77 -2.82 16.06
CA PHE A 378 -11.88 -3.77 16.04
C PHE A 378 -13.14 -3.13 15.44
N MET A 379 -13.45 -1.88 15.80
CA MET A 379 -14.58 -1.14 15.26
C MET A 379 -14.42 -0.81 13.77
N LYS A 380 -13.24 -0.32 13.34
CA LYS A 380 -12.95 -0.06 11.91
C LYS A 380 -13.13 -1.32 11.07
N THR A 381 -12.54 -2.44 11.51
CA THR A 381 -12.71 -3.73 10.84
C THR A 381 -14.17 -4.16 10.85
N SER A 382 -14.83 -4.15 12.02
CA SER A 382 -16.23 -4.58 12.16
C SER A 382 -17.18 -3.79 11.28
N TYR A 383 -16.94 -2.49 11.08
CA TYR A 383 -17.73 -1.66 10.17
C TYR A 383 -17.67 -2.20 8.74
N ASN A 384 -16.46 -2.43 8.20
CA ASN A 384 -16.30 -2.98 6.83
C ASN A 384 -17.03 -4.32 6.65
N ILE A 385 -16.97 -5.18 7.66
CA ILE A 385 -17.64 -6.48 7.66
C ILE A 385 -19.14 -6.35 7.72
N LEU A 386 -19.66 -5.51 8.61
CA LEU A 386 -21.09 -5.28 8.73
C LEU A 386 -21.64 -4.67 7.45
N ASP A 387 -20.91 -3.76 6.81
CA ASP A 387 -21.29 -3.18 5.52
C ASP A 387 -21.37 -4.26 4.43
N ILE A 388 -20.38 -5.18 4.35
CA ILE A 388 -20.46 -6.35 3.46
C ILE A 388 -21.70 -7.21 3.77
N LEU A 389 -21.95 -7.52 5.04
CA LEU A 389 -23.03 -8.44 5.44
C LEU A 389 -24.42 -7.84 5.25
N LEU A 390 -24.58 -6.54 5.50
CA LEU A 390 -25.84 -5.81 5.46
C LEU A 390 -26.14 -5.19 4.09
N SER A 391 -25.15 -5.04 3.22
CA SER A 391 -25.37 -4.52 1.86
C SER A 391 -26.37 -5.39 1.09
N SER A 392 -27.14 -4.78 0.20
CA SER A 392 -28.16 -5.49 -0.59
C SER A 392 -27.85 -5.36 -2.07
N GLU A 393 -28.16 -6.39 -2.86
CA GLU A 393 -28.04 -6.31 -4.33
C GLU A 393 -29.05 -5.33 -4.97
N ARG A 394 -29.97 -4.78 -4.17
CA ARG A 394 -31.01 -3.84 -4.61
C ARG A 394 -30.43 -2.43 -4.71
N GLY A 395 -29.75 -2.18 -5.81
CA GLY A 395 -29.26 -0.88 -6.23
C GLY A 395 -28.63 -0.95 -7.62
N ARG A 396 -29.25 -1.70 -8.53
CA ARG A 396 -28.91 -1.73 -9.95
C ARG A 396 -29.78 -0.75 -10.71
#